data_AF-A0A9N9BC74-F1
#
_entry.id   AF-A0A9N9BC74-F1
#
_cell.length_a   1.000
_cell.length_b   1.000
_cell.length_c   1.000
_cell.angle_alpha   90.00
_cell.angle_beta   90.00
_cell.angle_gamma   90.00
#
_symmetry.space_group_name_H-M   'P 1'
#
loop_
_entity.id
_entity.type
_entity.pdbx_description
1 polymer ?
#
loop_
_entity_poly.entity_id
_entity_poly.type
_entity_poly.pdbx_seq_one_letter_code
_entity_poly.pdbx_strand_id
1 'polypeptide(L)'
;MSTSNSDLVGSYKALTKYKNHGEAMNLLKRIASQVKPIMKSHSWRVGRLEEFNPVEPGLLEQVYELPKTINYIKSGLNVDYGKIIKIRLRRPGNENSFIDFESLVGTMLHE
;
A
#
# COMPACT_ATOMS: atom_id res chain seq x y z
N MET A 1 31.66 11.27 -9.15
CA MET A 1 30.32 11.90 -9.23
C MET A 1 29.32 10.94 -8.64
N SER A 2 28.77 11.28 -7.47
CA SER A 2 27.94 10.42 -6.64
C SER A 2 26.63 10.08 -7.34
N THR A 3 26.43 8.82 -7.74
CA THR A 3 25.09 8.32 -8.09
C THR A 3 24.30 8.20 -6.79
N SER A 4 23.62 9.28 -6.38
CA SER A 4 22.59 9.17 -5.36
C SER A 4 21.51 8.24 -5.95
N ASN A 5 21.47 7.01 -5.43
CA ASN A 5 20.39 6.08 -5.69
C ASN A 5 19.15 6.72 -5.06
N SER A 6 18.44 7.58 -5.80
CA SER A 6 17.33 8.34 -5.25
C SER A 6 16.21 7.35 -4.97
N ASP A 7 16.08 6.95 -3.72
CA ASP A 7 14.95 6.14 -3.28
C ASP A 7 13.66 6.91 -3.60
N LEU A 8 12.86 6.37 -4.53
CA LEU A 8 11.59 6.96 -4.96
C LEU A 8 10.50 6.77 -3.89
N VAL A 9 10.77 5.93 -2.90
CA VAL A 9 9.95 5.70 -1.71
C VAL A 9 10.80 6.02 -0.48
N GLY A 10 10.40 7.03 0.31
CA GLY A 10 11.23 7.54 1.40
C GLY A 10 11.29 6.65 2.65
N SER A 11 10.20 5.95 2.98
CA SER A 11 10.13 5.08 4.15
C SER A 11 9.07 3.98 4.00
N TYR A 12 9.17 2.94 4.81
CA TYR A 12 8.26 1.79 4.81
C TYR A 12 7.72 1.54 6.20
N LYS A 13 6.46 1.12 6.32
CA LYS A 13 5.86 0.75 7.62
C LYS A 13 4.95 -0.45 7.48
N ALA A 14 5.23 -1.52 8.21
CA ALA A 14 4.37 -2.70 8.31
C ALA A 14 3.62 -2.71 9.67
N LEU A 15 2.51 -3.43 9.74
CA LEU A 15 1.73 -3.61 10.97
C LEU A 15 2.42 -4.61 11.90
N THR A 16 3.10 -4.10 12.92
CA THR A 16 3.89 -4.90 13.89
C THR A 16 3.05 -5.78 14.82
N LYS A 17 1.73 -5.56 14.87
CA LYS A 17 0.81 -6.41 15.65
C LYS A 17 0.69 -7.85 15.13
N TYR A 18 1.07 -8.10 13.88
CA TYR A 18 1.01 -9.44 13.27
C TYR A 18 2.35 -10.15 13.33
N LYS A 19 2.34 -11.46 13.60
CA LYS A 19 3.55 -12.27 13.76
C LYS A 19 4.49 -12.23 12.54
N ASN A 20 3.92 -12.27 11.33
CA ASN A 20 4.63 -12.20 10.06
C ASN A 20 4.79 -10.75 9.52
N HIS A 21 4.92 -9.75 10.40
CA HIS A 21 5.17 -8.36 9.97
C HIS A 21 6.50 -8.17 9.21
N GLY A 22 7.49 -9.03 9.45
CA GLY A 22 8.75 -9.04 8.68
C GLY A 22 8.53 -9.37 7.21
N GLU A 23 7.67 -10.35 6.91
CA GLU A 23 7.28 -10.69 5.54
C GLU A 23 6.50 -9.54 4.88
N ALA A 24 5.59 -8.90 5.62
CA ALA A 24 4.87 -7.71 5.16
C ALA A 24 5.82 -6.56 4.78
N MET A 25 6.84 -6.31 5.60
CA MET A 25 7.88 -5.31 5.30
C MET A 25 8.65 -5.65 4.02
N ASN A 26 9.04 -6.91 3.85
CA ASN A 26 9.72 -7.37 2.63
C ASN A 26 8.81 -7.23 1.40
N LEU A 27 7.51 -7.48 1.55
CA LEU A 27 6.53 -7.35 0.49
C LEU A 27 6.39 -5.90 0.02
N LEU A 28 6.31 -4.93 0.94
CA LEU A 28 6.27 -3.50 0.59
C LEU A 28 7.52 -3.06 -0.19
N LYS A 29 8.71 -3.49 0.25
CA LYS A 29 9.97 -3.21 -0.45
C LYS A 29 10.00 -3.84 -1.84
N ARG A 30 9.50 -5.07 -1.97
CA ARG A 30 9.43 -5.78 -3.25
C ARG A 30 8.45 -5.12 -4.22
N ILE A 31 7.29 -4.66 -3.74
CA ILE A 31 6.33 -3.87 -4.52
C ILE A 31 6.99 -2.59 -5.04
N ALA A 32 7.61 -1.81 -4.15
CA ALA A 32 8.31 -0.57 -4.52
C ALA A 32 9.42 -0.81 -5.55
N SER A 33 10.16 -1.90 -5.41
CA SER A 33 11.20 -2.27 -6.39
C SER A 33 10.62 -2.60 -7.75
N GLN A 34 9.45 -3.27 -7.81
CA GLN A 34 8.79 -3.65 -9.05
C GLN A 34 8.24 -2.43 -9.80
N VAL A 35 7.66 -1.46 -9.10
CA VAL A 35 7.06 -0.26 -9.72
C VAL A 35 8.08 0.86 -9.99
N LYS A 36 9.32 0.72 -9.49
CA LYS A 36 10.39 1.72 -9.62
C LYS A 36 10.60 2.25 -11.05
N PRO A 37 10.61 1.40 -12.12
CA PRO A 37 10.78 1.90 -13.49
C PRO A 37 9.64 2.84 -13.93
N ILE A 38 8.39 2.49 -13.58
CA ILE A 38 7.20 3.30 -13.91
C ILE A 38 7.23 4.61 -13.13
N MET A 39 7.49 4.54 -11.81
CA MET A 39 7.62 5.74 -10.98
C MET A 39 8.68 6.70 -11.55
N LYS A 40 9.83 6.18 -12.00
CA LYS A 40 10.89 6.99 -12.59
C LYS A 40 10.44 7.64 -13.91
N SER A 41 9.74 6.90 -14.77
CA SER A 41 9.23 7.41 -16.06
C SER A 41 8.21 8.54 -15.86
N HIS A 42 7.39 8.45 -14.83
CA HIS A 42 6.35 9.44 -14.53
C HIS A 42 6.76 10.48 -13.46
N SER A 43 8.03 10.46 -13.03
CA SER A 43 8.55 11.33 -11.96
C SER A 43 7.76 11.25 -10.65
N TRP A 44 7.13 10.10 -10.37
CA TRP A 44 6.40 9.85 -9.13
C TRP A 44 7.36 9.64 -7.96
N ARG A 45 6.94 10.14 -6.80
CA ARG A 45 7.63 9.97 -5.53
C ARG A 45 6.63 9.68 -4.44
N VAL A 46 7.01 8.80 -3.52
CA VAL A 46 6.20 8.41 -2.38
C VAL A 46 6.96 8.69 -1.11
N GLY A 47 6.37 9.46 -0.19
CA GLY A 47 7.01 9.75 1.10
C GLY A 47 7.12 8.51 1.99
N ARG A 48 6.00 7.78 2.12
CA ARG A 48 5.92 6.54 2.89
C ARG A 48 4.98 5.52 2.24
N LEU A 49 5.44 4.28 2.15
CA LEU A 49 4.63 3.14 1.76
C LEU A 49 4.28 2.30 3.02
N GLU A 50 3.00 2.21 3.34
CA GLU A 50 2.53 1.70 4.64
C GLU A 50 1.51 0.56 4.47
N GLU A 51 1.62 -0.48 5.28
CA GLU A 51 0.59 -1.50 5.40
C GLU A 51 -0.59 -0.96 6.22
N PHE A 52 -1.82 -1.24 5.79
CA PHE A 52 -3.00 -1.06 6.61
C PHE A 52 -3.93 -2.26 6.53
N ASN A 53 -4.72 -2.48 7.58
CA ASN A 53 -5.79 -3.47 7.60
C ASN A 53 -6.97 -2.83 8.33
N PRO A 54 -7.91 -2.20 7.61
CA PRO A 54 -9.07 -1.58 8.24
C PRO A 54 -9.89 -2.72 8.85
N VAL A 55 -9.95 -2.75 10.18
CA VAL A 55 -10.65 -3.80 10.94
C VAL A 55 -12.17 -3.62 10.86
N GLU A 56 -12.65 -2.44 10.47
CA GLU A 56 -14.08 -2.12 10.48
C GLU A 56 -14.66 -1.97 9.08
N PRO A 57 -15.81 -2.62 8.79
CA PRO A 57 -16.65 -2.32 7.62
C PRO A 57 -17.11 -0.84 7.53
N GLY A 58 -16.97 -0.07 8.61
CA GLY A 58 -17.51 1.30 8.74
C GLY A 58 -16.51 2.45 8.53
N LEU A 59 -15.22 2.19 8.28
CA LEU A 59 -14.22 3.26 8.11
C LEU A 59 -14.25 3.96 6.73
N LEU A 60 -15.37 3.81 6.01
CA LEU A 60 -15.76 4.57 4.82
C LEU A 60 -17.08 5.34 5.02
N GLU A 61 -17.63 5.43 6.23
CA GLU A 61 -18.92 6.11 6.43
C GLU A 61 -18.89 7.64 6.21
N GLN A 62 -17.72 8.26 6.02
CA GLN A 62 -17.61 9.70 5.72
C GLN A 62 -17.12 10.04 4.31
N VAL A 63 -17.02 9.06 3.41
CA VAL A 63 -16.66 9.33 2.02
C VAL A 63 -17.92 9.26 1.15
N TYR A 64 -18.54 10.44 0.99
CA TYR A 64 -19.51 10.81 -0.05
C TYR A 64 -20.50 9.71 -0.50
N GLU A 65 -21.72 9.73 0.05
CA GLU A 65 -22.98 9.24 -0.54
C GLU A 65 -22.91 8.13 -1.62
N LEU A 66 -22.15 7.05 -1.37
CA LEU A 66 -22.14 5.87 -2.22
C LEU A 66 -22.96 4.73 -1.57
N PRO A 67 -23.65 3.89 -2.35
CA PRO A 67 -24.59 2.90 -1.82
C PRO A 67 -23.93 1.93 -0.84
N LYS A 68 -24.56 1.73 0.33
CA LYS A 68 -24.18 0.81 1.43
C LYS A 68 -23.98 -0.66 1.04
N THR A 69 -24.24 -1.04 -0.22
CA THR A 69 -24.12 -2.41 -0.73
C THR A 69 -22.77 -2.74 -1.33
N ILE A 70 -21.87 -1.76 -1.52
CA ILE A 70 -20.50 -2.05 -1.91
C ILE A 70 -19.63 -1.95 -0.66
N ASN A 71 -19.38 -3.10 -0.02
CA ASN A 71 -18.21 -3.31 0.82
C ASN A 71 -16.97 -3.05 -0.06
N TYR A 72 -16.63 -1.79 -0.31
CA TYR A 72 -15.34 -1.39 -0.83
C TYR A 72 -14.33 -1.79 0.24
N ILE A 73 -13.85 -3.03 0.15
CA ILE A 73 -12.58 -3.41 0.73
C ILE A 73 -11.57 -2.51 0.03
N LYS A 74 -11.30 -1.36 0.63
CA LYS A 74 -10.32 -0.41 0.13
C LYS A 74 -8.95 -1.11 0.20
N SER A 75 -8.42 -1.50 -0.96
CA SER A 75 -7.13 -2.20 -1.07
C SER A 75 -5.95 -1.24 -0.98
N GLY A 76 -6.17 0.04 -1.29
CA GLY A 76 -5.16 1.09 -1.26
C GLY A 76 -5.73 2.42 -0.76
N LEU A 77 -4.88 3.31 -0.25
CA LEU A 77 -5.24 4.69 0.07
C LEU A 77 -4.03 5.60 -0.17
N ASN A 78 -4.15 6.51 -1.13
CA ASN A 78 -3.26 7.65 -1.28
C ASN A 78 -3.67 8.83 -0.35
N VAL A 79 -2.74 9.31 0.47
CA VAL A 79 -2.89 10.48 1.36
C VAL A 79 -1.94 11.59 0.91
N ASP A 80 -2.47 12.80 0.78
CA ASP A 80 -1.74 14.02 0.39
C ASP A 80 -0.87 13.83 -0.86
N TYR A 81 -1.47 13.40 -1.98
CA TYR A 81 -0.81 13.31 -3.30
C TYR A 81 0.53 12.55 -3.29
N GLY A 82 0.55 11.36 -2.69
CA GLY A 82 1.71 10.47 -2.64
C GLY A 82 2.60 10.64 -1.40
N LYS A 83 2.25 11.54 -0.47
CA LYS A 83 2.99 11.64 0.81
C LYS A 83 2.95 10.32 1.58
N ILE A 84 1.79 9.66 1.62
CA ILE A 84 1.63 8.32 2.19
C ILE A 84 0.73 7.50 1.28
N ILE A 85 1.23 6.37 0.79
CA ILE A 85 0.41 5.34 0.15
C ILE A 85 0.25 4.22 1.16
N LYS A 86 -0.99 3.86 1.48
CA LYS A 86 -1.32 2.71 2.31
C LYS A 86 -1.81 1.57 1.43
N ILE A 87 -1.32 0.36 1.62
CA ILE A 87 -1.76 -0.83 0.89
C ILE A 87 -2.20 -1.90 1.88
N ARG A 88 -3.34 -2.53 1.61
CA ARG A 88 -3.80 -3.71 2.31
C ARG A 88 -3.01 -4.91 1.79
N LEU A 89 -2.15 -5.47 2.62
CA LEU A 89 -1.36 -6.63 2.24
C LEU A 89 -2.06 -7.96 2.53
N ARG A 90 -2.95 -7.99 3.53
CA ARG A 90 -3.54 -9.20 4.10
C ARG A 90 -4.94 -9.46 3.59
N ARG A 91 -5.29 -10.74 3.42
CA ARG A 91 -6.63 -11.15 3.00
C ARG A 91 -7.68 -10.80 4.08
N PRO A 92 -8.88 -10.34 3.71
CA PRO A 92 -9.99 -10.20 4.64
C PRO A 92 -10.31 -11.54 5.32
N GLY A 93 -10.52 -11.52 6.63
CA GLY A 93 -10.84 -12.72 7.41
C GLY A 93 -9.67 -13.69 7.65
N ASN A 94 -8.52 -13.48 7.00
CA ASN A 94 -7.31 -14.27 7.26
C ASN A 94 -6.08 -13.37 7.26
N GLU A 95 -5.75 -12.85 8.45
CA GLU A 95 -4.64 -11.93 8.65
C GLU A 95 -3.28 -12.60 8.52
N ASN A 96 -3.20 -13.93 8.51
CA ASN A 96 -1.93 -14.65 8.34
C ASN A 96 -1.54 -14.82 6.86
N SER A 97 -2.48 -14.64 5.94
CA SER A 97 -2.26 -14.80 4.51
C SER A 97 -2.23 -13.46 3.78
N PHE A 98 -1.30 -13.33 2.85
CA PHE A 98 -1.17 -12.15 2.00
C PHE A 98 -2.02 -12.27 0.73
N ILE A 99 -2.37 -11.11 0.18
CA ILE A 99 -2.93 -10.98 -1.16
C ILE A 99 -1.82 -11.26 -2.18
N ASP A 100 -2.20 -11.76 -3.35
CA ASP A 100 -1.27 -12.13 -4.41
C ASP A 100 -0.45 -10.92 -4.87
N PHE A 101 0.84 -11.13 -5.14
CA PHE A 101 1.80 -10.05 -5.33
C PHE A 101 1.43 -9.14 -6.51
N GLU A 102 0.94 -9.71 -7.60
CA GLU A 102 0.50 -9.01 -8.81
C GLU A 102 -0.66 -8.06 -8.52
N SER A 103 -1.62 -8.50 -7.69
CA SER A 103 -2.74 -7.68 -7.24
C SER A 103 -2.28 -6.51 -6.37
N LEU A 104 -1.26 -6.73 -5.54
CA LEU A 104 -0.66 -5.68 -4.72
C LEU A 104 0.11 -4.65 -5.55
N VAL A 105 0.83 -5.10 -6.58
CA VAL A 105 1.50 -4.22 -7.55
C VAL A 105 0.46 -3.39 -8.32
N GLY A 106 -0.62 -4.02 -8.77
CA GLY A 106 -1.73 -3.31 -9.42
C GLY A 106 -2.35 -2.25 -8.51
N THR A 107 -2.51 -2.56 -7.22
CA THR A 107 -2.99 -1.60 -6.22
C THR A 107 -2.02 -0.43 -6.07
N MET A 108 -0.71 -0.69 -5.96
CA MET A 108 0.31 0.36 -5.85
C MET A 108 0.35 1.30 -7.07
N LEU A 109 0.07 0.79 -8.27
CA LEU A 109 0.06 1.59 -9.50
C LEU A 109 -1.24 2.38 -9.67
N HIS A 110 -2.33 1.94 -9.04
CA HIS A 110 -3.61 2.65 -9.05
C HIS A 110 -3.60 3.87 -8.14
N GLU A 111 -3.03 3.72 -6.94
CA GLU A 111 -2.92 4.78 -5.92
C GLU A 111 -1.88 5.84 -6.29
#